data_AF-A0A9D1ZK46-F1
#
_entry.id   AF-A0A9D1ZK46-F1
#
_cell.length_a   1.000
_cell.length_b   1.000
_cell.length_c   1.000
_cell.angle_alpha   90.00
_cell.angle_beta   90.00
_cell.angle_gamma   90.00
#
_symmetry.space_group_name_H-M   'P 1'
#
loop_
_entity.id
_entity.type
_entity.pdbx_description
1 polymer ?
#
loop_
_entity_poly.entity_id
_entity_poly.type
_entity_poly.pdbx_seq_one_letter_code
_entity_poly.pdbx_strand_id
1 'polypeptide(L)'
;MAALLGGASLLCLGSCEQKSRVDELKEFVEKVQEEGSSYTEKQWEEVNDEFSKLLDKLNEYEDMTPEELQEVAKLQGEFAAKAFKEQAGKAMEKAGAVLDGFMQGLTNDNDEEEESE
;
A
#
# COMPACT_ATOMS: atom_id res chain seq x y z
N MET A 1 25.16 -47.08 -8.40
CA MET A 1 25.56 -46.00 -7.48
C MET A 1 24.29 -45.43 -6.89
N ALA A 2 24.12 -45.55 -5.57
CA ALA A 2 23.00 -44.97 -4.86
C ALA A 2 23.25 -43.46 -4.72
N ALA A 3 22.35 -42.63 -5.24
CA ALA A 3 22.33 -41.21 -4.95
C ALA A 3 21.18 -40.95 -3.98
N LEU A 4 21.51 -41.04 -2.69
CA LEU A 4 20.77 -40.41 -1.61
C LEU A 4 21.09 -38.91 -1.66
N LEU A 5 20.15 -38.08 -2.08
CA LEU A 5 20.19 -36.65 -1.81
C LEU A 5 18.90 -36.33 -1.05
N GLY A 6 19.08 -36.11 0.24
CA GLY A 6 18.02 -35.85 1.19
C GLY A 6 17.21 -34.63 0.79
N GLY A 7 15.92 -34.86 0.54
CA GLY A 7 14.94 -33.80 0.68
C GLY A 7 14.90 -33.43 2.16
N ALA A 8 15.47 -32.28 2.50
CA ALA A 8 15.15 -31.58 3.72
C ALA A 8 13.65 -31.25 3.65
N SER A 9 12.82 -32.17 4.14
CA SER A 9 11.49 -31.81 4.60
C SER A 9 11.71 -30.86 5.78
N LEU A 10 11.82 -29.57 5.49
CA LEU A 10 11.35 -28.54 6.41
C LEU A 10 9.88 -28.89 6.63
N LEU A 11 9.64 -29.72 7.64
CA LEU A 11 8.34 -29.80 8.26
C LEU A 11 8.13 -28.41 8.83
N CYS A 12 7.47 -27.56 8.03
CA CYS A 12 6.74 -26.40 8.52
C CYS A 12 5.77 -26.94 9.55
N LEU A 13 6.26 -27.12 10.79
CA LEU A 13 5.43 -27.32 11.95
C LEU A 13 4.60 -26.06 12.01
N GLY A 14 3.33 -26.19 11.63
CA GLY A 14 2.37 -25.11 11.64
C GLY A 14 2.49 -24.38 12.97
N SER A 15 2.73 -23.07 12.90
CA SER A 15 2.37 -22.20 14.01
C SER A 15 0.91 -22.48 14.29
N CYS A 16 0.67 -23.14 15.42
CA CYS A 16 -0.57 -23.03 16.14
C CYS A 16 -0.88 -21.53 16.17
N GLU A 17 -2.00 -21.12 15.56
CA GLU A 17 -2.38 -19.75 15.20
C GLU A 17 -2.54 -18.89 16.46
N GLN A 18 -1.41 -18.54 17.07
CA GLN A 18 -1.35 -17.56 18.13
C GLN A 18 -1.39 -16.23 17.37
N LYS A 19 -2.57 -15.59 17.37
CA LYS A 19 -2.75 -14.32 16.66
C LYS A 19 -1.60 -13.37 17.04
N SER A 20 -0.76 -13.04 16.07
CA SER A 20 0.29 -12.05 16.20
C SER A 20 -0.36 -10.73 16.57
N ARG A 21 0.34 -9.90 17.34
CA ARG A 21 -0.14 -8.54 17.67
C ARG A 21 -0.39 -7.70 16.41
N VAL A 22 0.24 -8.05 15.29
CA VAL A 22 0.08 -7.39 13.97
C VAL A 22 -1.11 -7.93 13.17
N ASP A 23 -1.69 -9.07 13.54
CA ASP A 23 -2.73 -9.72 12.74
C ASP A 23 -3.99 -8.88 12.61
N GLU A 24 -4.37 -8.11 13.64
CA GLU A 24 -5.53 -7.21 13.57
C GLU A 24 -5.35 -6.14 12.48
N LEU A 25 -4.14 -5.57 12.37
CA LEU A 25 -3.78 -4.62 11.31
C LEU A 25 -3.78 -5.29 9.93
N LYS A 26 -3.26 -6.53 9.86
CA LYS A 26 -3.20 -7.29 8.63
C LYS A 26 -4.58 -7.65 8.09
N GLU A 27 -5.44 -8.24 8.91
CA GLU A 27 -6.83 -8.58 8.56
C GLU A 27 -7.58 -7.32 8.08
N PHE A 28 -7.36 -6.19 8.75
CA PHE A 28 -7.93 -4.91 8.36
C PHE A 28 -7.44 -4.44 6.99
N VAL A 29 -6.13 -4.41 6.75
CA VAL A 29 -5.57 -3.97 5.46
C VAL A 29 -5.99 -4.90 4.32
N GLU A 30 -5.99 -6.21 4.54
CA GLU A 30 -6.47 -7.20 3.56
C GLU A 30 -7.92 -6.90 3.15
N LYS A 31 -8.81 -6.66 4.12
CA LYS A 31 -10.19 -6.28 3.85
C LYS A 31 -10.29 -4.97 3.04
N VAL A 32 -9.48 -3.97 3.37
CA VAL A 32 -9.45 -2.69 2.61
C VAL A 32 -8.92 -2.89 1.19
N GLN A 33 -7.97 -3.81 0.96
CA GLN A 33 -7.52 -4.13 -0.40
C GLN A 33 -8.64 -4.74 -1.24
N GLU A 34 -9.40 -5.67 -0.65
CA GLU A 34 -10.50 -6.39 -1.30
C GLU A 34 -11.70 -5.49 -1.57
N GLU A 35 -12.14 -4.73 -0.56
CA GLU A 35 -13.41 -4.01 -0.61
C GLU A 35 -13.26 -2.50 -0.90
N GLY A 36 -12.05 -1.95 -0.73
CA GLY A 36 -11.83 -0.50 -0.70
C GLY A 36 -12.23 0.24 -1.98
N SER A 37 -12.29 -0.44 -3.13
CA SER A 37 -12.77 0.16 -4.39
C SER A 37 -14.27 0.45 -4.39
N SER A 38 -15.03 -0.17 -3.48
CA SER A 38 -16.47 0.04 -3.34
C SER A 38 -16.82 1.04 -2.23
N TYR A 39 -15.82 1.56 -1.51
CA TYR A 39 -16.04 2.47 -0.40
C TYR A 39 -16.38 3.87 -0.90
N THR A 40 -17.40 4.47 -0.26
CA THR A 40 -17.71 5.90 -0.39
C THR A 40 -16.65 6.75 0.33
N GLU A 41 -16.63 8.06 0.06
CA GLU A 41 -15.71 8.99 0.76
C GLU A 41 -15.89 8.94 2.28
N LYS A 42 -17.14 8.87 2.77
CA LYS A 42 -17.41 8.74 4.20
C LYS A 42 -16.88 7.43 4.78
N GLN A 43 -17.02 6.32 4.05
CA GLN A 43 -16.45 5.04 4.49
C GLN A 43 -14.92 5.08 4.52
N TRP A 44 -14.29 5.80 3.59
CA TRP A 44 -12.85 6.03 3.64
C TRP A 44 -12.41 6.87 4.85
N GLU A 45 -13.20 7.85 5.29
CA GLU A 45 -12.93 8.56 6.54
C GLU A 45 -12.99 7.63 7.75
N GLU A 46 -14.02 6.78 7.83
CA GLU A 46 -14.18 5.79 8.89
C GLU A 46 -13.02 4.77 8.90
N VAL A 47 -12.63 4.28 7.72
CA VAL A 47 -11.51 3.35 7.53
C VAL A 47 -10.17 3.99 7.90
N ASN A 48 -9.93 5.26 7.57
CA ASN A 48 -8.71 5.96 7.97
C ASN A 48 -8.61 6.14 9.50
N ASP A 49 -9.74 6.41 10.17
CA ASP A 49 -9.81 6.51 11.63
C ASP A 49 -9.55 5.15 12.30
N GLU A 50 -10.15 4.07 11.78
CA GLU A 50 -9.90 2.71 12.29
C GLU A 50 -8.44 2.28 12.08
N PHE A 51 -7.87 2.56 10.90
CA PHE A 51 -6.46 2.30 10.61
C PHE A 51 -5.54 3.01 11.60
N SER A 52 -5.82 4.28 11.90
CA SER A 52 -5.03 5.07 12.86
C SER A 52 -5.09 4.47 14.27
N LYS A 53 -6.27 4.05 14.72
CA LYS A 53 -6.43 3.40 16.04
C LYS A 53 -5.68 2.08 16.13
N LEU A 54 -5.62 1.29 15.05
CA LEU A 54 -4.84 0.06 15.02
C LEU A 54 -3.34 0.33 15.13
N LEU A 55 -2.84 1.38 14.46
CA LEU A 55 -1.45 1.81 14.61
C LEU A 55 -1.15 2.35 16.01
N ASP A 56 -2.07 3.10 16.62
CA ASP A 56 -1.91 3.59 17.99
C ASP A 56 -1.79 2.44 18.99
N LYS A 57 -2.67 1.43 18.89
CA LYS A 57 -2.56 0.19 19.70
C LYS A 57 -1.20 -0.49 19.51
N LEU A 58 -0.67 -0.52 18.29
CA LEU A 58 0.63 -1.13 18.02
C LEU A 58 1.79 -0.32 18.60
N ASN A 59 1.69 1.01 18.57
CA ASN A 59 2.68 1.92 19.16
C ASN A 59 2.73 1.86 20.69
N GLU A 60 1.69 1.32 21.35
CA GLU A 60 1.73 1.05 22.80
C GLU A 60 2.72 -0.07 23.18
N TYR A 61 3.12 -0.92 22.22
CA TYR A 61 4.13 -1.95 22.45
C TYR A 61 5.54 -1.39 22.27
N GLU A 62 6.31 -1.34 23.37
CA GLU A 62 7.72 -0.90 23.34
C GLU A 62 8.69 -2.00 22.85
N ASP A 63 8.23 -3.25 22.79
CA ASP A 63 9.06 -4.45 22.58
C ASP A 63 8.84 -5.15 21.23
N MET A 64 8.33 -4.42 20.22
CA MET A 64 8.11 -4.99 18.89
C MET A 64 9.40 -5.48 18.25
N THR A 65 9.37 -6.68 17.67
CA THR A 65 10.54 -7.24 16.99
C THR A 65 10.77 -6.56 15.64
N PRO A 66 11.99 -6.62 15.07
CA PRO A 66 12.26 -6.09 13.74
C PRO A 66 11.35 -6.66 12.66
N GLU A 67 10.97 -7.94 12.76
CA GLU A 67 10.03 -8.59 11.84
C GLU A 67 8.62 -8.01 11.97
N GLU A 68 8.13 -7.81 13.20
CA GLU A 68 6.81 -7.18 13.45
C GLU A 68 6.80 -5.73 12.92
N LEU A 69 7.87 -4.95 13.17
CA LEU A 69 8.00 -3.58 12.66
C LEU A 69 8.04 -3.53 11.13
N GLN A 70 8.76 -4.46 10.50
CA GLN A 70 8.79 -4.58 9.04
C GLN A 70 7.41 -4.92 8.47
N GLU A 71 6.66 -5.79 9.14
CA GLU A 71 5.29 -6.13 8.72
C GLU A 71 4.33 -4.95 8.87
N VAL A 72 4.38 -4.21 9.98
CA VAL A 72 3.60 -2.97 10.15
C VAL A 72 3.92 -1.94 9.08
N ALA A 73 5.20 -1.70 8.79
CA ALA A 73 5.62 -0.75 7.75
C ALA A 73 5.12 -1.16 6.36
N LYS A 74 5.15 -2.47 6.06
CA LYS A 74 4.60 -3.02 4.81
C LYS A 74 3.09 -2.75 4.72
N LEU A 75 2.35 -3.06 5.78
CA LEU A 75 0.89 -2.86 5.84
C LEU A 75 0.50 -1.38 5.72
N GLN A 76 1.27 -0.47 6.33
CA GLN A 76 1.12 0.98 6.14
C GLN A 76 1.29 1.40 4.68
N GLY A 77 2.31 0.87 4.00
CA GLY A 77 2.53 1.11 2.57
C GLY A 77 1.39 0.60 1.70
N GLU A 78 0.91 -0.62 1.94
CA GLU A 78 -0.19 -1.22 1.20
C GLU A 78 -1.49 -0.43 1.35
N PHE A 79 -1.83 -0.06 2.60
CA PHE A 79 -2.99 0.79 2.89
C PHE A 79 -2.89 2.14 2.18
N ALA A 80 -1.76 2.83 2.31
CA ALA A 80 -1.53 4.14 1.70
C ALA A 80 -1.63 4.07 0.16
N ALA A 81 -1.06 3.04 -0.47
CA ALA A 81 -1.14 2.85 -1.90
C ALA A 81 -2.59 2.63 -2.38
N LYS A 82 -3.38 1.84 -1.64
CA LYS A 82 -4.80 1.61 -1.94
C LYS A 82 -5.62 2.88 -1.76
N ALA A 83 -5.50 3.55 -0.61
CA ALA A 83 -6.19 4.81 -0.33
C ALA A 83 -5.84 5.86 -1.40
N PHE A 84 -4.57 5.99 -1.77
CA PHE A 84 -4.14 6.87 -2.85
C PHE A 84 -4.79 6.47 -4.17
N LYS A 85 -4.77 5.20 -4.58
CA LYS A 85 -5.38 4.76 -5.85
C LYS A 85 -6.87 5.12 -5.91
N GLU A 86 -7.62 4.85 -4.85
CA GLU A 86 -9.08 5.02 -4.84
C GLU A 86 -9.49 6.49 -4.67
N GLN A 87 -8.71 7.30 -3.92
CA GLN A 87 -9.00 8.72 -3.71
C GLN A 87 -8.34 9.64 -4.75
N ALA A 88 -7.10 9.35 -5.14
CA ALA A 88 -6.39 10.11 -6.15
C ALA A 88 -6.96 9.87 -7.55
N GLY A 89 -7.64 8.75 -7.84
CA GLY A 89 -8.38 8.58 -9.10
C GLY A 89 -9.36 9.74 -9.36
N LYS A 90 -10.01 10.26 -8.31
CA LYS A 90 -10.90 11.44 -8.41
C LYS A 90 -10.14 12.76 -8.60
N ALA A 91 -8.94 12.87 -8.03
CA ALA A 91 -8.10 14.06 -8.14
C ALA A 91 -7.31 14.10 -9.46
N MET A 92 -6.89 12.95 -9.99
CA MET A 92 -6.11 12.78 -11.22
C MET A 92 -6.94 13.06 -12.46
N GLU A 93 -8.27 12.87 -12.44
CA GLU A 93 -9.14 13.32 -13.54
C GLU A 93 -9.13 14.85 -13.67
N LYS A 94 -9.07 15.58 -12.54
CA LYS A 94 -8.99 17.06 -12.54
C LYS A 94 -7.56 17.59 -12.70
N ALA A 95 -6.59 16.96 -12.06
CA ALA A 95 -5.18 17.33 -12.14
C ALA A 95 -4.56 16.92 -13.47
N GLY A 96 -4.99 15.81 -14.07
CA GLY A 96 -4.56 15.37 -15.40
C GLY A 96 -4.90 16.39 -16.48
N ALA A 97 -6.10 16.99 -16.44
CA ALA A 97 -6.46 18.07 -17.37
C ALA A 97 -5.60 19.34 -17.17
N VAL A 98 -5.22 19.66 -15.93
CA VAL A 98 -4.35 20.82 -15.63
C VAL A 98 -2.88 20.53 -15.97
N LEU A 99 -2.40 19.32 -15.72
CA LEU A 99 -1.05 18.86 -16.03
C LEU A 99 -0.85 18.67 -17.53
N ASP A 100 -1.87 18.21 -18.26
CA ASP A 100 -1.85 18.12 -19.72
C ASP A 100 -1.78 19.51 -20.35
N GLY A 101 -2.60 20.46 -19.90
CA GLY A 101 -2.51 21.86 -20.33
C GLY A 101 -1.16 22.53 -19.96
N PHE A 102 -0.59 22.18 -18.80
CA PHE A 102 0.73 22.65 -18.38
C PHE A 102 1.86 22.04 -19.23
N MET A 103 1.83 20.73 -19.51
CA MET A 103 2.82 20.07 -20.38
C MET A 103 2.70 20.54 -21.82
N GLN A 104 1.49 20.69 -22.34
CA GLN A 104 1.27 21.17 -23.70
C GLN A 104 1.79 22.61 -23.86
N GLY A 105 1.57 23.48 -22.87
CA GLY A 105 2.19 24.81 -22.83
C GLY A 105 3.72 24.77 -22.79
N LEU A 106 4.31 23.84 -22.03
CA LEU A 106 5.77 23.73 -21.87
C LEU A 106 6.48 23.06 -23.06
N THR A 107 5.76 22.23 -23.82
CA THR A 107 6.32 21.53 -24.99
C THR A 107 6.21 22.37 -26.26
N ASN A 108 5.24 23.30 -26.32
CA ASN A 108 5.03 24.18 -27.47
C ASN A 108 6.06 25.34 -27.56
N ASP A 109 6.92 25.51 -26.55
CA ASP A 109 8.02 26.47 -26.54
C ASP A 109 9.35 25.90 -27.09
N ASN A 110 9.38 24.65 -27.58
CA ASN A 110 10.60 24.00 -28.09
C ASN A 110 10.55 23.63 -29.59
N ASP A 111 9.55 24.10 -30.35
CA ASP A 111 9.44 23.83 -31.80
C ASP A 111 9.51 25.09 -32.69
N GLU A 112 10.05 26.22 -32.19
CA GLU A 112 10.32 27.42 -33.00
C GLU A 112 11.79 27.84 -33.01
N GLU A 113 12.74 26.91 -33.22
CA GLU A 113 14.07 27.26 -33.73
C GLU A 113 14.62 26.13 -34.61
N GLU A 114 14.18 26.01 -35.87
CA GLU A 114 14.97 25.46 -36.99
C GLU A 114 14.20 25.66 -38.33
N GLU A 115 13.89 26.89 -38.74
CA GLU A 115 13.74 27.21 -40.17
C GLU A 115 14.13 28.67 -40.44
N SER A 116 14.85 28.89 -41.54
CA SER A 116 15.53 30.11 -42.06
C SER A 116 16.94 30.33 -41.47
N GLU A 117 18.04 30.28 -42.24
CA GLU A 117 18.26 30.48 -43.68
C GLU A 117 19.63 29.89 -44.12
#